data_AF-A0A7H8TKE9-F1
#
_entry.id   AF-A0A7H8TKE9-F1
#
_cell.length_a   1.000
_cell.length_b   1.000
_cell.length_c   1.000
_cell.angle_alpha   90.00
_cell.angle_beta   90.00
_cell.angle_gamma   90.00
#
_symmetry.space_group_name_H-M   'P 1'
#
loop_
_entity.id
_entity.type
_entity.pdbx_description
1 polymer ?
#
loop_
_entity_poly.entity_id
_entity_poly.type
_entity_poly.pdbx_seq_one_letter_code
_entity_poly.pdbx_strand_id
1 'polypeptide(L)'
;MDTPHTNEERDVMAAIATIKEQVAALDLALDDLIEYEEITYRTGIPGAVVRRLFAGDDVAWQDLNLSFTERLRFLHETRLAPNQKRYTVTAIAERVQISKESVSKMLNGQRKAGLEVGADLERFFKVAPGFFTNSGSEALLSVLGSKIESLNYLLLLKAKGVRHIALRGGLVEGDDRMAHQVRMAMQIALDAEVPEMQEITETVRALPEARRRSVVDIMKSVLGLAGEGANHHKASPSDR
;
A
#
# COMPACT_ATOMS: atom_id res chain seq x y z
N MET A 1 4.13 -30.92 20.38
CA MET A 1 3.14 -31.47 19.44
C MET A 1 3.04 -30.46 18.33
N ASP A 2 3.72 -30.69 17.21
CA ASP A 2 3.59 -29.84 16.02
C ASP A 2 2.19 -30.06 15.44
N THR A 3 1.33 -29.07 15.56
CA THR A 3 0.12 -28.99 14.74
C THR A 3 0.57 -28.92 13.29
N PRO A 4 0.10 -29.82 12.40
CA PRO A 4 0.48 -29.76 11.00
C PRO A 4 -0.03 -28.45 10.41
N HIS A 5 0.88 -27.52 10.17
CA HIS A 5 0.59 -26.27 9.49
C HIS A 5 0.00 -26.59 8.10
N THR A 6 -1.16 -26.03 7.78
CA THR A 6 -1.70 -26.11 6.43
C THR A 6 -0.68 -25.53 5.43
N ASN A 7 -0.73 -25.93 4.15
CA ASN A 7 0.22 -25.44 3.14
C ASN A 7 0.27 -23.89 3.13
N GLU A 8 -0.88 -23.25 3.24
CA GLU A 8 -1.03 -21.79 3.27
C GLU A 8 -0.31 -21.13 4.46
N GLU A 9 -0.33 -21.74 5.65
CA GLU A 9 0.38 -21.22 6.83
C GLU A 9 1.89 -21.23 6.62
N ARG A 10 2.40 -22.32 6.05
CA ARG A 10 3.82 -22.45 5.72
C ARG A 10 4.24 -21.43 4.68
N ASP A 11 3.39 -21.19 3.68
CA ASP A 11 3.64 -20.20 2.63
C ASP A 11 3.66 -18.77 3.19
N VAL A 12 2.73 -18.42 4.10
CA VAL A 12 2.72 -17.11 4.78
C VAL A 12 4.00 -16.92 5.59
N MET A 13 4.39 -17.93 6.38
CA MET A 13 5.61 -17.85 7.20
C MET A 13 6.87 -17.76 6.33
N ALA A 14 6.92 -18.48 5.22
CA ALA A 14 8.02 -18.37 4.24
C ALA A 14 8.09 -16.97 3.64
N ALA A 15 6.96 -16.39 3.24
CA ALA A 15 6.90 -15.03 2.70
C ALA A 15 7.39 -13.99 3.71
N ILE A 16 6.99 -14.09 4.98
CA ILE A 16 7.46 -13.20 6.05
C ILE A 16 8.98 -13.35 6.25
N ALA A 17 9.50 -14.58 6.25
CA ALA A 17 10.93 -14.83 6.37
C ALA A 17 11.73 -14.20 5.21
N THR A 18 11.24 -14.35 3.97
CA THR A 18 11.83 -13.71 2.79
C THR A 18 11.87 -12.19 2.93
N ILE A 19 10.77 -11.56 3.36
CA ILE A 19 10.75 -10.10 3.57
C ILE A 19 11.80 -9.68 4.59
N LYS A 20 11.91 -10.38 5.73
CA LYS A 20 12.90 -10.07 6.76
C LYS A 20 14.33 -10.16 6.23
N GLU A 21 14.63 -11.20 5.45
CA GLU A 21 15.94 -11.38 4.82
C GLU A 21 16.26 -10.26 3.83
N GLN A 22 15.31 -9.91 2.96
CA GLN A 22 15.46 -8.83 1.99
C GLN A 22 15.66 -7.47 2.65
N VAL A 23 14.90 -7.18 3.70
CA VAL A 23 15.03 -5.94 4.49
C VAL A 23 16.39 -5.86 5.16
N ALA A 24 16.85 -6.96 5.78
CA ALA A 24 18.19 -7.02 6.37
C ALA A 24 19.29 -6.79 5.33
N ALA A 25 19.15 -7.37 4.13
CA ALA A 25 20.08 -7.17 3.02
C ALA A 25 20.09 -5.72 2.48
N LEU A 26 19.02 -4.95 2.71
CA LEU A 26 18.95 -3.52 2.38
C LEU A 26 19.50 -2.61 3.47
N ASP A 27 19.89 -3.14 4.64
CA ASP A 27 20.28 -2.37 5.84
C ASP A 27 19.17 -1.42 6.34
N LEU A 28 17.90 -1.84 6.18
CA LEU A 28 16.72 -1.09 6.63
C LEU A 28 16.10 -1.73 7.88
N ALA A 29 15.34 -0.95 8.65
CA ALA A 29 14.49 -1.51 9.70
C ALA A 29 13.17 -2.02 9.10
N LEU A 30 12.67 -3.13 9.64
CA LEU A 30 11.40 -3.72 9.19
C LEU A 30 10.22 -2.77 9.40
N ASP A 31 10.20 -2.05 10.52
CA ASP A 31 9.14 -1.09 10.86
C ASP A 31 9.13 0.14 9.94
N ASP A 32 10.25 0.46 9.30
CA ASP A 32 10.35 1.58 8.36
C ASP A 32 9.74 1.23 6.98
N LEU A 33 9.54 -0.06 6.70
CA LEU A 33 9.08 -0.55 5.41
C LEU A 33 7.71 -1.24 5.47
N ILE A 34 7.40 -1.90 6.58
CA ILE A 34 6.15 -2.62 6.76
C ILE A 34 5.09 -1.71 7.36
N GLU A 35 4.30 -1.10 6.48
CA GLU A 35 3.08 -0.39 6.86
C GLU A 35 1.98 -1.38 7.25
N TYR A 36 1.94 -1.77 8.53
CA TYR A 36 0.93 -2.70 9.06
C TYR A 36 -0.50 -2.22 8.82
N GLU A 37 -0.74 -0.91 8.89
CA GLU A 37 -2.06 -0.33 8.61
C GLU A 37 -2.45 -0.48 7.14
N GLU A 38 -1.48 -0.45 6.21
CA GLU A 38 -1.74 -0.72 4.79
C GLU A 38 -2.16 -2.18 4.58
N ILE A 39 -1.49 -3.12 5.26
CA ILE A 39 -1.83 -4.55 5.20
C ILE A 39 -3.25 -4.76 5.75
N THR A 40 -3.56 -4.18 6.90
CA THR A 40 -4.92 -4.24 7.47
C THR A 40 -5.93 -3.61 6.53
N TYR A 41 -5.64 -2.44 5.97
CA TYR A 41 -6.51 -1.77 5.02
C TYR A 41 -6.82 -2.65 3.81
N ARG A 42 -5.83 -3.32 3.23
CA ARG A 42 -5.97 -4.15 2.02
C ARG A 42 -6.58 -5.52 2.27
N THR A 43 -6.38 -6.12 3.44
CA THR A 43 -6.79 -7.51 3.74
C THR A 43 -7.98 -7.61 4.68
N GLY A 44 -8.25 -6.57 5.46
CA GLY A 44 -9.16 -6.60 6.61
C GLY A 44 -8.56 -7.23 7.86
N ILE A 45 -7.42 -7.92 7.79
CA ILE A 45 -6.83 -8.64 8.92
C ILE A 45 -6.40 -7.63 10.01
N PRO A 46 -6.75 -7.86 11.29
CA PRO A 46 -6.39 -6.93 12.36
C PRO A 46 -4.88 -6.69 12.44
N GLY A 47 -4.47 -5.43 12.52
CA GLY A 47 -3.04 -5.06 12.53
C GLY A 47 -2.26 -5.70 13.68
N ALA A 48 -2.90 -5.91 14.83
CA ALA A 48 -2.29 -6.61 15.96
C ALA A 48 -1.93 -8.08 15.63
N VAL A 49 -2.76 -8.77 14.83
CA VAL A 49 -2.49 -10.14 14.37
C VAL A 49 -1.32 -10.15 13.39
N VAL A 50 -1.32 -9.21 12.43
CA VAL A 50 -0.22 -9.06 11.46
C VAL A 50 1.10 -8.75 12.18
N ARG A 51 1.11 -7.85 13.16
CA ARG A 51 2.31 -7.52 13.95
C ARG A 51 2.87 -8.74 14.68
N ARG A 52 2.01 -9.53 15.33
CA ARG A 52 2.40 -10.77 16.01
C ARG A 52 3.00 -11.80 15.04
N LEU A 53 2.39 -11.98 13.87
CA LEU A 53 2.95 -12.81 12.80
C LEU A 53 4.36 -12.35 12.41
N PHE A 54 4.56 -11.04 12.20
CA PHE A 54 5.88 -10.50 11.88
C PHE A 54 6.86 -10.57 13.06
N ALA A 55 6.39 -10.56 14.31
CA ALA A 55 7.23 -10.80 15.49
C ALA A 55 7.68 -12.27 15.60
N GLY A 56 7.00 -13.20 14.91
CA GLY A 56 7.22 -14.63 15.04
C GLY A 56 6.48 -15.23 16.25
N ASP A 57 5.50 -14.51 16.79
CA ASP A 57 4.64 -15.00 17.85
C ASP A 57 3.67 -16.05 17.31
N ASP A 58 3.27 -16.99 18.18
CA ASP A 58 2.18 -17.91 17.86
C ASP A 58 0.88 -17.14 17.66
N VAL A 59 0.18 -17.39 16.55
CA VAL A 59 -1.12 -16.79 16.25
C VAL A 59 -2.12 -17.88 15.91
N ALA A 60 -3.36 -17.68 16.34
CA ALA A 60 -4.43 -18.55 15.94
C ALA A 60 -4.78 -18.26 14.47
N TRP A 61 -4.55 -19.21 13.57
CA TRP A 61 -4.73 -18.97 12.13
C TRP A 61 -6.18 -18.68 11.72
N GLN A 62 -7.15 -19.05 12.55
CA GLN A 62 -8.52 -18.59 12.39
C GLN A 62 -8.68 -17.07 12.54
N ASP A 63 -7.77 -16.38 13.25
CA ASP A 63 -7.83 -14.93 13.45
C ASP A 63 -7.50 -14.15 12.16
N LEU A 64 -6.89 -14.80 11.16
CA LEU A 64 -6.73 -14.25 9.81
C LEU A 64 -8.03 -14.35 9.01
N ASN A 65 -8.90 -15.30 9.35
CA ASN A 65 -10.08 -15.67 8.56
C ASN A 65 -11.33 -14.93 9.07
N LEU A 66 -11.47 -13.68 8.66
CA LEU A 66 -12.68 -12.89 8.92
C LEU A 66 -13.88 -13.38 8.11
N SER A 67 -15.05 -13.44 8.76
CA SER A 67 -16.32 -13.71 8.11
C SER A 67 -16.70 -12.61 7.12
N PHE A 68 -17.61 -12.93 6.18
CA PHE A 68 -18.17 -11.95 5.24
C PHE A 68 -18.68 -10.68 5.94
N THR A 69 -19.41 -10.84 7.05
CA THR A 69 -19.99 -9.73 7.81
C THR A 69 -18.91 -8.85 8.43
N GLU A 70 -17.86 -9.44 9.01
CA GLU A 70 -16.74 -8.71 9.59
C GLU A 70 -15.98 -7.94 8.52
N ARG A 71 -15.69 -8.58 7.38
CA ARG A 71 -15.07 -7.93 6.22
C ARG A 71 -15.92 -6.78 5.69
N LEU A 72 -17.23 -6.96 5.57
CA LEU A 72 -18.13 -5.91 5.09
C LEU A 72 -18.21 -4.74 6.06
N ARG A 73 -18.27 -5.01 7.37
CA ARG A 73 -18.25 -3.97 8.40
C ARG A 73 -16.93 -3.20 8.38
N PHE A 74 -15.82 -3.91 8.27
CA PHE A 74 -14.49 -3.31 8.13
C PHE A 74 -14.45 -2.33 6.94
N LEU A 75 -14.95 -2.72 5.76
CA LEU A 75 -15.02 -1.83 4.62
C LEU A 75 -15.95 -0.63 4.88
N HIS A 76 -17.10 -0.86 5.51
CA HIS A 76 -18.05 0.21 5.85
C HIS A 76 -17.44 1.26 6.80
N GLU A 77 -16.56 0.83 7.69
CA GLU A 77 -15.89 1.68 8.67
C GLU A 77 -14.66 2.40 8.11
N THR A 78 -13.90 1.76 7.22
CA THR A 78 -12.61 2.26 6.72
C THR A 78 -12.69 2.94 5.37
N ARG A 79 -13.66 2.59 4.51
CA ARG A 79 -13.82 3.15 3.17
C ARG A 79 -14.87 4.25 3.23
N LEU A 80 -14.38 5.48 3.43
CA LEU A 80 -15.25 6.66 3.52
C LEU A 80 -15.66 7.14 2.12
N ALA A 81 -16.83 7.77 2.08
CA ALA A 81 -17.29 8.51 0.91
C ALA A 81 -16.45 9.80 0.72
N PRO A 82 -16.52 10.46 -0.45
CA PRO A 82 -15.73 11.68 -0.72
C PRO A 82 -15.94 12.81 0.31
N ASN A 83 -17.08 12.82 1.00
CA ASN A 83 -17.38 13.75 2.08
C ASN A 83 -16.78 13.34 3.45
N GLN A 84 -15.85 12.38 3.48
CA GLN A 84 -15.22 11.83 4.69
C GLN A 84 -16.21 11.23 5.71
N LYS A 85 -17.40 10.83 5.26
CA LYS A 85 -18.38 10.10 6.07
C LYS A 85 -18.56 8.68 5.57
N ARG A 86 -19.03 7.79 6.44
CA ARG A 86 -19.38 6.42 6.06
C ARG A 86 -20.45 6.43 4.98
N TYR A 87 -20.36 5.49 4.04
CA TYR A 87 -21.41 5.30 3.04
C TYR A 87 -22.74 4.98 3.72
N THR A 88 -23.82 5.61 3.26
CA THR A 88 -25.16 5.28 3.77
C THR A 88 -25.60 3.95 3.19
N VAL A 89 -26.46 3.22 3.91
CA VAL A 89 -27.13 2.00 3.40
C VAL A 89 -27.81 2.26 2.05
N THR A 90 -28.39 3.46 1.89
CA THR A 90 -29.02 3.89 0.64
C THR A 90 -28.01 3.98 -0.50
N ALA A 91 -26.86 4.62 -0.29
CA ALA A 91 -25.85 4.78 -1.32
C ALA A 91 -25.26 3.44 -1.78
N ILE A 92 -25.04 2.51 -0.85
CA ILE A 92 -24.57 1.15 -1.15
C ILE A 92 -25.63 0.41 -1.99
N ALA A 93 -26.88 0.43 -1.51
CA ALA A 93 -28.01 -0.24 -2.16
C ALA A 93 -28.23 0.24 -3.61
N GLU A 94 -28.19 1.56 -3.84
CA GLU A 94 -28.36 2.14 -5.17
C GLU A 94 -27.22 1.76 -6.12
N ARG A 95 -25.97 1.78 -5.63
CA ARG A 95 -24.81 1.52 -6.48
C ARG A 95 -24.59 0.04 -6.79
N VAL A 96 -24.98 -0.84 -5.87
CA VAL A 96 -24.95 -2.31 -5.99
C VAL A 96 -26.26 -2.86 -6.57
N GLN A 97 -27.27 -2.02 -6.79
CA GLN A 97 -28.59 -2.38 -7.33
C GLN A 97 -29.33 -3.46 -6.51
N ILE A 98 -29.29 -3.34 -5.18
CA ILE A 98 -30.01 -4.22 -4.25
C ILE A 98 -30.90 -3.41 -3.30
N SER A 99 -31.79 -4.08 -2.56
CA SER A 99 -32.65 -3.37 -1.60
C SER A 99 -31.86 -2.87 -0.38
N LYS A 100 -32.28 -1.72 0.18
CA LYS A 100 -31.71 -1.15 1.43
C LYS A 100 -31.78 -2.15 2.58
N GLU A 101 -32.89 -2.88 2.68
CA GLU A 101 -33.07 -3.93 3.68
C GLU A 101 -32.03 -5.05 3.52
N SER A 102 -31.71 -5.44 2.28
CA SER A 102 -30.69 -6.45 2.00
C SER A 102 -29.31 -6.00 2.51
N VAL A 103 -28.92 -4.75 2.24
CA VAL A 103 -27.67 -4.17 2.76
C VAL A 103 -27.64 -4.15 4.28
N SER A 104 -28.73 -3.69 4.92
CA SER A 104 -28.83 -3.69 6.39
C SER A 104 -28.71 -5.09 6.99
N LYS A 105 -29.39 -6.09 6.40
CA LYS A 105 -29.29 -7.49 6.84
C LYS A 105 -27.87 -8.04 6.69
N MET A 106 -27.14 -7.64 5.64
CA MET A 106 -25.74 -8.04 5.46
C MET A 106 -24.82 -7.42 6.51
N LEU A 107 -24.93 -6.12 6.77
CA LEU A 107 -24.12 -5.43 7.78
C LEU A 107 -24.37 -5.98 9.21
N ASN A 108 -25.59 -6.40 9.48
CA ASN A 108 -25.99 -7.00 10.75
C ASN A 108 -25.72 -8.52 10.82
N GLY A 109 -25.15 -9.13 9.78
CA GLY A 109 -24.84 -10.56 9.73
C GLY A 109 -26.04 -11.49 9.62
N GLN A 110 -27.23 -10.95 9.33
CA GLN A 110 -28.46 -11.72 9.15
C GLN A 110 -28.55 -12.36 7.75
N ARG A 111 -27.70 -11.93 6.80
CA ARG A 111 -27.64 -12.44 5.44
C ARG A 111 -26.22 -12.37 4.88
N LYS A 112 -25.79 -13.39 4.12
CA LYS A 112 -24.58 -13.32 3.28
C LYS A 112 -24.93 -12.83 1.86
N ALA A 113 -24.01 -12.13 1.21
CA ALA A 113 -24.12 -11.83 -0.20
C ALA A 113 -23.97 -13.10 -1.05
N GLY A 114 -24.65 -13.13 -2.19
CA GLY A 114 -24.29 -14.06 -3.27
C GLY A 114 -23.00 -13.59 -3.95
N LEU A 115 -22.38 -14.44 -4.77
CA LEU A 115 -21.10 -14.16 -5.42
C LEU A 115 -21.11 -12.87 -6.25
N GLU A 116 -22.16 -12.65 -7.06
CA GLU A 116 -22.31 -11.45 -7.88
C GLU A 116 -22.38 -10.16 -7.03
N VAL A 117 -23.23 -10.16 -6.01
CA VAL A 117 -23.37 -9.04 -5.08
C VAL A 117 -22.08 -8.80 -4.29
N GLY A 118 -21.34 -9.86 -3.94
CA GLY A 118 -20.01 -9.75 -3.35
C GLY A 118 -19.04 -9.00 -4.26
N ALA A 119 -18.97 -9.38 -5.54
CA ALA A 119 -18.13 -8.71 -6.53
C ALA A 119 -18.55 -7.25 -6.80
N ASP A 120 -19.86 -6.96 -6.78
CA ASP A 120 -20.36 -5.58 -6.87
C ASP A 120 -19.94 -4.74 -5.65
N LEU A 121 -19.99 -5.31 -4.45
CA LEU A 121 -19.52 -4.66 -3.22
C LEU A 121 -18.01 -4.41 -3.27
N GLU A 122 -17.21 -5.36 -3.77
CA GLU A 122 -15.77 -5.20 -3.95
C GLU A 122 -15.45 -4.02 -4.90
N ARG A 123 -16.15 -3.95 -6.04
CA ARG A 123 -16.05 -2.84 -6.99
C ARG A 123 -16.52 -1.52 -6.39
N PHE A 124 -17.60 -1.54 -5.60
CA PHE A 124 -18.12 -0.35 -4.92
C PHE A 124 -17.10 0.24 -3.94
N PHE A 125 -16.52 -0.60 -3.09
CA PHE A 125 -15.52 -0.19 -2.09
C PHE A 125 -14.10 -0.04 -2.66
N LYS A 126 -13.92 -0.33 -3.96
CA LYS A 126 -12.64 -0.27 -4.68
C LYS A 126 -11.57 -1.13 -4.00
N VAL A 127 -11.93 -2.36 -3.64
CA VAL A 127 -11.00 -3.35 -3.08
C VAL A 127 -10.65 -4.41 -4.10
N ALA A 128 -9.59 -5.17 -3.81
CA ALA A 128 -9.14 -6.24 -4.69
C ALA A 128 -10.23 -7.30 -4.88
N PRO A 129 -10.35 -7.89 -6.09
CA PRO A 129 -11.23 -9.03 -6.32
C PRO A 129 -10.92 -10.17 -5.34
N GLY A 130 -11.97 -10.77 -4.80
CA GLY A 130 -11.84 -11.86 -3.83
C GLY A 130 -11.63 -11.39 -2.39
N PHE A 131 -11.74 -10.09 -2.11
CA PHE A 131 -11.75 -9.58 -0.73
C PHE A 131 -12.79 -10.27 0.16
N PHE A 132 -13.91 -10.76 -0.36
CA PHE A 132 -14.89 -11.52 0.45
C PHE A 132 -14.71 -13.04 0.42
N THR A 133 -13.99 -13.58 -0.57
CA THR A 133 -13.91 -15.02 -0.83
C THR A 133 -12.59 -15.65 -0.44
N ASN A 134 -11.49 -14.91 -0.58
CA ASN A 134 -10.16 -15.43 -0.31
C ASN A 134 -9.99 -15.70 1.18
N SER A 135 -9.27 -16.77 1.52
CA SER A 135 -8.83 -17.05 2.88
C SER A 135 -8.00 -15.87 3.42
N GLY A 136 -7.91 -15.75 4.74
CA GLY A 136 -7.04 -14.77 5.37
C GLY A 136 -5.59 -14.91 4.91
N SER A 137 -5.12 -16.15 4.78
CA SER A 137 -3.78 -16.48 4.31
C SER A 137 -3.57 -16.08 2.84
N GLU A 138 -4.53 -16.37 1.96
CA GLU A 138 -4.49 -15.97 0.54
C GLU A 138 -4.45 -14.44 0.38
N ALA A 139 -5.30 -13.72 1.13
CA ALA A 139 -5.33 -12.26 1.11
C ALA A 139 -4.01 -11.67 1.61
N LEU A 140 -3.44 -12.23 2.68
CA LEU A 140 -2.15 -11.81 3.20
C LEU A 140 -1.01 -12.10 2.22
N LEU A 141 -0.95 -13.31 1.67
CA LEU A 141 0.05 -13.72 0.67
C LEU A 141 0.04 -12.81 -0.56
N SER A 142 -1.13 -12.41 -1.04
CA SER A 142 -1.25 -11.47 -2.16
C SER A 142 -0.55 -10.13 -1.86
N VAL A 143 -0.76 -9.58 -0.66
CA VAL A 143 -0.12 -8.33 -0.24
C VAL A 143 1.38 -8.50 0.01
N LEU A 144 1.78 -9.60 0.67
CA LEU A 144 3.18 -9.91 0.94
C LEU A 144 3.96 -10.16 -0.35
N GLY A 145 3.38 -10.87 -1.32
CA GLY A 145 3.98 -11.12 -2.63
C GLY A 145 4.32 -9.82 -3.36
N SER A 146 3.40 -8.86 -3.38
CA SER A 146 3.68 -7.52 -3.95
C SER A 146 4.81 -6.79 -3.22
N LYS A 147 4.95 -6.96 -1.90
CA LYS A 147 6.05 -6.37 -1.12
C LYS A 147 7.39 -7.07 -1.40
N ILE A 148 7.40 -8.40 -1.47
CA ILE A 148 8.59 -9.20 -1.84
C ILE A 148 9.10 -8.81 -3.22
N GLU A 149 8.20 -8.65 -4.18
CA GLU A 149 8.54 -8.22 -5.54
C GLU A 149 9.16 -6.80 -5.52
N SER A 150 8.54 -5.87 -4.79
CA SER A 150 9.05 -4.50 -4.64
C SER A 150 10.44 -4.46 -3.98
N LEU A 151 10.65 -5.30 -2.97
CA LEU A 151 11.94 -5.45 -2.28
C LEU A 151 13.03 -6.05 -3.17
N ASN A 152 12.67 -7.04 -4.00
CA ASN A 152 13.59 -7.60 -5.00
C ASN A 152 14.10 -6.53 -5.95
N TYR A 153 13.22 -5.63 -6.42
CA TYR A 153 13.65 -4.51 -7.26
C TYR A 153 14.65 -3.60 -6.57
N LEU A 154 14.44 -3.28 -5.28
CA LEU A 154 15.38 -2.46 -4.51
C LEU A 154 16.74 -3.16 -4.33
N LEU A 155 16.74 -4.47 -4.09
CA LEU A 155 17.97 -5.26 -3.99
C LEU A 155 18.75 -5.29 -5.31
N LEU A 156 18.06 -5.46 -6.44
CA LEU A 156 18.68 -5.41 -7.76
C LEU A 156 19.34 -4.05 -8.02
N LEU A 157 18.69 -2.95 -7.64
CA LEU A 157 19.27 -1.61 -7.76
C LEU A 157 20.48 -1.40 -6.85
N LYS A 158 20.43 -1.89 -5.60
CA LYS A 158 21.57 -1.86 -4.68
C LYS A 158 22.75 -2.65 -5.27
N ALA A 159 22.50 -3.83 -5.84
CA ALA A 159 23.52 -4.65 -6.51
C ALA A 159 24.15 -3.94 -7.73
N LYS A 160 23.37 -3.13 -8.45
CA LYS A 160 23.85 -2.28 -9.56
C LYS A 160 24.54 -0.98 -9.08
N GLY A 161 24.73 -0.80 -7.78
CA GLY A 161 25.45 0.34 -7.20
C GLY A 161 24.63 1.63 -7.08
N VAL A 162 23.31 1.55 -7.25
CA VAL A 162 22.40 2.68 -7.05
C VAL A 162 22.29 2.95 -5.55
N ARG A 163 23.03 3.95 -5.07
CA ARG A 163 23.11 4.31 -3.64
C ARG A 163 22.00 5.26 -3.19
N HIS A 164 21.31 5.91 -4.12
CA HIS A 164 20.22 6.85 -3.84
C HIS A 164 19.13 6.70 -4.89
N ILE A 165 17.93 6.29 -4.45
CA ILE A 165 16.73 6.35 -5.25
C ILE A 165 15.89 7.47 -4.65
N ALA A 166 15.84 8.63 -5.33
CA ALA A 166 14.87 9.66 -4.99
C ALA A 166 13.49 9.21 -5.49
N LEU A 167 12.78 8.42 -4.69
CA LEU A 167 11.38 8.09 -4.95
C LEU A 167 10.55 9.36 -4.74
N ARG A 168 10.11 9.99 -5.83
CA ARG A 168 9.06 11.03 -5.76
C ARG A 168 7.73 10.36 -5.41
N GLY A 169 7.05 10.93 -4.43
CA GLY A 169 5.80 10.43 -3.86
C GLY A 169 4.75 10.06 -4.91
N GLY A 170 4.17 8.88 -4.70
CA GLY A 170 3.14 8.31 -5.56
C GLY A 170 2.93 6.81 -5.36
N LEU A 171 3.30 6.26 -4.20
CA LEU A 171 2.88 4.90 -3.80
C LEU A 171 1.65 4.91 -2.88
N VAL A 172 1.25 6.11 -2.40
CA VAL A 172 0.18 6.27 -1.40
C VAL A 172 -1.22 6.43 -2.03
N GLU A 173 -1.33 6.66 -3.34
CA GLU A 173 -2.64 6.76 -4.00
C GLU A 173 -2.73 5.84 -5.23
N GLY A 174 -3.06 4.58 -4.99
CA GLY A 174 -4.22 3.94 -5.62
C GLY A 174 -4.38 3.95 -7.14
N ASP A 175 -3.31 3.92 -7.94
CA ASP A 175 -3.41 3.50 -9.34
C ASP A 175 -2.37 2.41 -9.64
N ASP A 176 -2.83 1.16 -9.64
CA ASP A 176 -2.05 -0.03 -10.00
C ASP A 176 -1.29 0.14 -11.31
N ARG A 177 -1.78 1.02 -12.20
CA ARG A 177 -1.17 1.36 -13.48
C ARG A 177 0.13 2.13 -13.36
N MET A 178 0.25 3.09 -12.44
CA MET A 178 1.47 3.89 -12.29
C MET A 178 2.58 3.09 -11.60
N ALA A 179 2.21 2.32 -10.57
CA ALA A 179 3.12 1.35 -9.95
C ALA A 179 3.59 0.31 -10.98
N HIS A 180 2.69 -0.17 -11.86
CA HIS A 180 3.06 -1.06 -12.97
C HIS A 180 3.95 -0.39 -14.02
N GLN A 181 3.71 0.87 -14.38
CA GLN A 181 4.56 1.61 -15.33
C GLN A 181 5.96 1.90 -14.78
N VAL A 182 6.08 2.27 -13.51
CA VAL A 182 7.39 2.42 -12.86
C VAL A 182 8.10 1.06 -12.78
N ARG A 183 7.38 -0.02 -12.42
CA ARG A 183 7.92 -1.39 -12.46
C ARG A 183 8.40 -1.79 -13.86
N MET A 184 7.62 -1.52 -14.91
CA MET A 184 8.01 -1.79 -16.29
C MET A 184 9.22 -0.97 -16.72
N ALA A 185 9.26 0.32 -16.39
CA ALA A 185 10.41 1.18 -16.70
C ALA A 185 11.68 0.73 -15.97
N MET A 186 11.55 0.28 -14.72
CA MET A 186 12.66 -0.29 -13.95
C MET A 186 13.12 -1.63 -14.52
N GLN A 187 12.20 -2.52 -14.90
CA GLN A 187 12.52 -3.78 -15.55
C GLN A 187 13.24 -3.55 -16.88
N ILE A 188 12.77 -2.60 -17.70
CA ILE A 188 13.45 -2.18 -18.93
C ILE A 188 14.86 -1.64 -18.63
N ALA A 189 15.03 -0.84 -17.58
CA ALA A 189 16.33 -0.30 -17.18
C ALA A 189 17.28 -1.34 -16.56
N LEU A 190 16.74 -2.44 -16.00
CA LEU A 190 17.50 -3.56 -15.45
C LEU A 190 17.91 -4.56 -16.54
N ASP A 191 17.03 -4.78 -17.52
CA ASP A 191 17.24 -5.67 -18.67
C ASP A 191 18.10 -5.01 -19.76
N ALA A 192 18.02 -3.69 -19.88
CA ALA A 192 18.93 -2.94 -20.71
C ALA A 192 20.23 -2.73 -19.91
N GLU A 193 21.32 -3.39 -20.32
CA GLU A 193 22.66 -2.99 -19.92
C GLU A 193 22.93 -1.57 -20.46
N VAL A 194 22.48 -0.51 -19.77
CA VAL A 194 22.62 0.87 -20.30
C VAL A 194 23.76 1.63 -19.60
N PRO A 195 24.80 2.04 -20.35
CA PRO A 195 25.88 2.93 -19.87
C PRO A 195 25.45 4.38 -19.56
N GLU A 196 24.20 4.77 -19.82
CA GLU A 196 23.76 6.17 -19.92
C GLU A 196 23.41 6.85 -18.58
N MET A 197 23.35 6.11 -17.46
CA MET A 197 23.02 6.71 -16.15
C MET A 197 24.18 7.53 -15.54
N GLN A 198 25.41 7.31 -16.03
CA GLN A 198 26.57 8.15 -15.68
C GLN A 198 26.50 9.53 -16.34
N GLU A 199 25.97 9.62 -17.56
CA GLU A 199 25.95 10.85 -18.36
C GLU A 199 25.00 11.91 -17.78
N ILE A 200 23.85 11.49 -17.25
CA ILE A 200 22.88 12.41 -16.61
C ILE A 200 23.45 12.95 -15.27
N THR A 201 24.17 12.11 -14.53
CA THR A 201 24.77 12.50 -13.24
C THR A 201 25.96 13.44 -13.43
N GLU A 202 26.76 13.23 -14.48
CA GLU A 202 27.86 14.13 -14.86
C GLU A 202 27.36 15.46 -15.42
N THR A 203 26.30 15.45 -16.21
CA THR A 203 25.70 16.68 -16.77
C THR A 203 25.16 17.61 -15.69
N VAL A 204 24.55 17.08 -14.63
CA VAL A 204 24.08 17.88 -13.48
C VAL A 204 25.24 18.42 -12.64
N ARG A 205 26.34 17.67 -12.54
CA ARG A 205 27.55 18.09 -11.82
C ARG A 205 28.33 19.18 -12.57
N ALA A 206 28.23 19.22 -13.90
CA ALA A 206 28.87 20.22 -14.76
C ALA A 206 28.18 21.60 -14.76
N LEU A 207 27.03 21.76 -14.10
CA LEU A 207 26.30 23.04 -14.07
C LEU A 207 26.85 24.04 -13.02
N PRO A 208 26.88 25.36 -13.34
CA PRO A 208 27.27 26.40 -12.39
C PRO A 208 26.39 26.41 -11.14
N GLU A 209 26.96 26.72 -9.98
CA GLU A 209 26.31 26.59 -8.65
C GLU A 209 24.98 27.34 -8.53
N ALA A 210 24.87 28.51 -9.15
CA ALA A 210 23.64 29.30 -9.18
C ALA A 210 22.49 28.58 -9.91
N ARG A 211 22.79 27.85 -10.99
CA ARG A 211 21.80 27.04 -11.73
C ARG A 211 21.49 25.73 -11.01
N ARG A 212 22.45 25.15 -10.28
CA ARG A 212 22.20 23.99 -9.39
C ARG A 212 21.19 24.32 -8.30
N ARG A 213 21.27 25.50 -7.67
CA ARG A 213 20.31 25.91 -6.62
C ARG A 213 18.90 26.15 -7.17
N SER A 214 18.77 26.79 -8.33
CA SER A 214 17.46 26.99 -8.97
C SER A 214 16.80 25.69 -9.42
N VAL A 215 17.59 24.73 -9.91
CA VAL A 215 17.11 23.37 -10.24
C VAL A 215 16.72 22.62 -8.98
N VAL A 216 17.47 22.78 -7.88
CA VAL A 216 17.14 22.20 -6.56
C VAL A 216 15.84 22.80 -5.99
N ASP A 217 15.57 24.10 -6.15
CA ASP A 217 14.33 24.71 -5.64
C ASP A 217 13.11 24.40 -6.52
N ILE A 218 13.27 24.30 -7.85
CA ILE A 218 12.25 23.74 -8.73
C ILE A 218 12.04 22.26 -8.40
N MET A 219 13.10 21.52 -8.12
CA MET A 219 13.01 20.13 -7.68
C MET A 219 12.28 20.05 -6.34
N LYS A 220 12.52 20.91 -5.35
CA LYS A 220 11.79 20.96 -4.06
C LYS A 220 10.31 21.31 -4.23
N SER A 221 9.98 22.26 -5.11
CA SER A 221 8.60 22.62 -5.47
C SER A 221 7.86 21.48 -6.15
N VAL A 222 8.56 20.66 -6.93
CA VAL A 222 7.98 19.48 -7.61
C VAL A 222 8.16 18.19 -6.77
N LEU A 223 8.96 18.23 -5.69
CA LEU A 223 9.19 17.16 -4.70
C LEU A 223 8.30 17.30 -3.46
N GLY A 224 7.52 18.38 -3.32
CA GLY A 224 6.61 18.58 -2.18
C GLY A 224 7.29 18.67 -0.80
N LEU A 225 8.56 19.05 -0.73
CA LEU A 225 9.34 19.11 0.53
C LEU A 225 9.14 20.42 1.31
N ALA A 226 7.93 20.98 1.30
CA ALA A 226 7.52 22.05 2.21
C ALA A 226 6.27 21.59 2.97
N GLY A 227 6.47 21.10 4.20
CA GLY A 227 5.40 21.06 5.19
C GLY A 227 5.04 22.50 5.58
N GLU A 228 3.76 22.84 5.54
CA GLU A 228 3.23 24.10 6.04
C GLU A 228 3.62 24.32 7.51
N GLY A 229 4.10 25.52 7.84
CA GLY A 229 4.16 25.98 9.22
C GLY A 229 5.09 27.16 9.47
N ALA A 230 4.57 28.39 9.36
CA ALA A 230 4.72 29.43 10.38
C ALA A 230 4.11 30.75 9.89
N ASN A 231 2.93 31.05 10.43
CA ASN A 231 2.35 32.37 10.45
C ASN A 231 3.23 33.29 11.32
N HIS A 232 3.77 34.38 10.77
CA HIS A 232 4.13 35.55 11.55
C HIS A 232 3.73 36.82 10.80
N HIS A 233 2.70 37.47 11.35
CA HIS A 233 2.30 38.84 11.12
C HIS A 233 3.48 39.82 11.06
N LYS A 234 3.44 40.75 10.11
CA LYS A 234 3.61 42.18 10.43
C LYS A 234 3.00 43.08 9.37
N ALA A 235 2.26 44.06 9.89
CA ALA A 235 1.73 45.23 9.23
C ALA A 235 2.73 45.89 8.27
N SER A 236 2.20 46.41 7.16
CA SER A 236 2.80 47.58 6.50
C SER A 236 2.00 48.82 6.88
N PRO A 237 2.69 49.93 7.18
CA PRO A 237 2.10 51.22 7.48
C PRO A 237 1.67 51.93 6.20
N SER A 238 0.78 52.90 6.40
CA SER A 238 0.39 54.01 5.51
C SER A 238 1.47 54.48 4.53
N ASP A 239 1.11 54.73 3.25
CA ASP A 239 1.02 56.10 2.72
C ASP A 239 0.70 56.15 1.20
N ARG A 240 -0.34 56.94 0.90
CA ARG A 240 -0.74 57.63 -0.36
C ARG A 240 -1.94 57.09 -1.12
#